data_AF-A0A7S2X6C1-F1
#
_entry.id   AF-A0A7S2X6C1-F1
#
_cell.length_a   1.000
_cell.length_b   1.000
_cell.length_c   1.000
_cell.angle_alpha   90.00
_cell.angle_beta   90.00
_cell.angle_gamma   90.00
#
_symmetry.space_group_name_H-M   'P 1'
#
loop_
_entity.id
_entity.type
_entity.pdbx_description
1 polymer ?
#
loop_
_entity_poly.entity_id
_entity_poly.type
_entity_poly.pdbx_seq_one_letter_code
_entity_poly.pdbx_strand_id
1 'polypeptide(L)'
;GGGGEGGARGGEEKKQEEAETRKRPKWEFKVTWSDYLLGLADTTGEMMRLATTFAGEGDVKSPMEILDTMQRLYAALIPVDIRHREWKKKMDTFKASLQKVERLCYKLHIKGQEYPPHILKHLLAAGDSGDAGGGGGSRQKHGGDKEAD
;
A
#
# COMPACT_ATOMS: atom_id res chain seq x y z
N GLY A 1 37.20 -65.27 -15.65
CA GLY A 1 37.61 -64.26 -14.64
C GLY A 1 37.97 -63.01 -15.40
N GLY A 2 37.24 -61.91 -15.25
CA GLY A 2 37.32 -60.96 -14.13
C GLY A 2 38.13 -59.78 -14.68
N GLY A 3 37.57 -58.61 -15.01
CA GLY A 3 36.79 -57.71 -14.15
C GLY A 3 37.79 -56.89 -13.32
N GLY A 4 37.86 -55.57 -13.32
CA GLY A 4 37.20 -54.47 -14.00
C GLY A 4 37.80 -53.22 -13.36
N GLU A 5 38.46 -52.35 -14.13
CA GLU A 5 39.04 -51.11 -13.62
C GLU A 5 38.04 -49.98 -13.77
N GLY A 6 37.67 -49.35 -12.66
CA GLY A 6 36.78 -48.21 -12.68
C GLY A 6 36.58 -47.58 -11.31
N GLY A 7 37.24 -46.43 -11.12
CA GLY A 7 36.69 -45.33 -10.32
C GLY A 7 37.15 -45.24 -8.88
N ALA A 8 37.76 -44.09 -8.54
CA ALA A 8 37.37 -43.22 -7.42
C ALA A 8 38.51 -42.22 -7.14
N ARG A 9 38.60 -41.13 -7.90
CA ARG A 9 39.53 -40.03 -7.60
C ARG A 9 38.92 -38.63 -7.78
N GLY A 10 37.59 -38.53 -7.68
CA GLY A 10 36.84 -37.27 -7.84
C GLY A 10 35.83 -37.02 -6.72
N GLY A 11 36.06 -37.56 -5.52
CA GLY A 11 35.10 -37.50 -4.40
C GLY A 11 35.39 -36.44 -3.34
N GLU A 12 36.61 -35.91 -3.25
CA GLU A 12 37.00 -35.10 -2.08
C GLU A 12 37.01 -33.59 -2.32
N GLU A 13 37.09 -33.14 -3.58
CA GLU A 13 37.07 -31.70 -3.90
C GLU A 13 35.64 -31.11 -3.92
N LYS A 14 34.61 -31.96 -4.05
CA LYS A 14 33.20 -31.53 -3.95
C LYS A 14 32.63 -31.47 -2.53
N LYS A 15 33.44 -31.77 -1.50
CA LYS A 15 33.02 -31.61 -0.09
C LYS A 15 33.35 -30.23 0.48
N GLN A 16 33.82 -29.31 -0.36
CA GLN A 16 34.13 -27.93 0.02
C GLN A 16 33.14 -26.90 -0.55
N GLU A 17 32.12 -27.32 -1.30
CA GLU A 17 31.24 -26.39 -2.03
C GLU A 17 29.92 -26.02 -1.30
N GLU A 18 29.53 -26.70 -0.21
CA GLU A 18 28.18 -26.52 0.37
C GLU A 18 28.09 -26.25 1.88
N ALA A 19 29.22 -26.19 2.59
CA ALA A 19 29.21 -26.07 4.05
C ALA A 19 29.58 -24.68 4.59
N GLU A 20 29.70 -23.67 3.73
CA GLU A 20 29.71 -22.29 4.18
C GLU A 20 28.28 -21.73 4.10
N THR A 21 27.40 -22.34 4.90
CA THR A 21 26.16 -21.71 5.32
C THR A 21 26.53 -20.33 5.83
N ARG A 22 26.31 -19.28 5.02
CA ARG A 22 26.34 -17.88 5.44
C ARG A 22 25.62 -17.82 6.78
N LYS A 23 26.37 -17.72 7.89
CA LYS A 23 25.82 -17.67 9.24
C LYS A 23 24.89 -16.47 9.27
N ARG A 24 23.59 -16.72 9.12
CA ARG A 24 22.59 -15.67 9.19
C ARG A 24 22.77 -15.01 10.56
N PRO A 25 22.83 -13.68 10.62
CA PRO A 25 23.08 -13.02 11.89
C PRO A 25 21.97 -13.39 12.88
N LYS A 26 22.36 -13.68 14.12
CA LYS A 26 21.50 -14.30 15.15
C LYS A 26 20.63 -13.25 15.86
N TRP A 27 20.01 -12.35 15.11
CA TRP A 27 19.07 -11.38 15.65
C TRP A 27 17.66 -11.66 15.13
N GLU A 28 16.70 -11.60 16.05
CA GLU A 28 15.27 -11.73 15.77
C GLU A 28 14.63 -10.35 15.98
N PHE A 29 13.84 -9.90 15.01
CA PHE A 29 13.04 -8.68 15.15
C PHE A 29 11.56 -9.07 15.19
N LYS A 30 10.92 -8.84 16.34
CA LYS A 30 9.51 -9.17 16.56
C LYS A 30 8.65 -7.96 16.22
N VAL A 31 7.71 -8.15 15.29
CA VAL A 31 6.71 -7.14 14.93
C VAL A 31 5.44 -7.40 15.73
N THR A 32 4.95 -6.40 16.46
CA THR A 32 3.67 -6.55 17.16
C THR A 32 2.50 -6.48 16.19
N TRP A 33 1.35 -7.07 16.57
CA TRP A 33 0.12 -6.96 15.76
C TRP A 33 -0.29 -5.51 15.50
N SER A 34 -0.13 -4.64 16.49
CA SER A 34 -0.41 -3.21 16.35
C SER A 34 0.51 -2.55 15.32
N ASP A 35 1.81 -2.82 15.36
CA ASP A 35 2.78 -2.24 14.41
C ASP A 35 2.50 -2.70 12.98
N TYR A 36 2.20 -3.99 12.82
CA TYR A 36 1.83 -4.56 11.53
C TYR A 36 0.57 -3.89 10.96
N LEU A 37 -0.50 -3.77 11.75
CA LEU A 37 -1.76 -3.17 11.32
C LEU A 37 -1.63 -1.68 11.03
N LEU A 38 -0.86 -0.94 11.80
CA LEU A 38 -0.58 0.48 11.54
C LEU A 38 0.22 0.67 10.26
N GLY A 39 1.24 -0.16 10.03
CA GLY A 39 2.00 -0.14 8.77
C GLY A 39 1.16 -0.52 7.56
N LEU A 40 0.26 -1.49 7.71
CA LEU A 40 -0.71 -1.87 6.68
C LEU A 40 -1.66 -0.70 6.37
N ALA A 41 -2.16 0.00 7.41
CA ALA A 41 -2.99 1.17 7.22
C ALA A 41 -2.25 2.33 6.53
N ASP A 42 -0.96 2.54 6.83
CA ASP A 42 -0.14 3.54 6.13
C ASP A 42 0.10 3.21 4.67
N THR A 43 0.24 1.93 4.34
CA THR A 43 0.41 1.44 2.97
C THR A 43 -0.77 1.86 2.06
N THR A 44 -1.96 2.05 2.63
CA THR A 44 -3.15 2.46 1.86
C THR A 44 -3.05 3.88 1.30
N GLY A 45 -2.28 4.76 1.95
CA GLY A 45 -1.95 6.07 1.43
C GLY A 45 -1.04 5.98 0.20
N GLU A 46 -0.10 5.02 0.20
CA GLU A 46 0.76 4.76 -0.97
C GLU A 46 0.00 4.10 -2.12
N MET A 47 -0.96 3.21 -1.83
CA MET A 47 -1.85 2.65 -2.86
C MET A 47 -2.65 3.76 -3.57
N MET A 48 -3.18 4.72 -2.81
CA MET A 48 -3.85 5.88 -3.40
C MET A 48 -2.89 6.69 -4.29
N ARG A 49 -1.66 6.98 -3.83
CA ARG A 49 -0.66 7.69 -4.64
C ARG A 49 -0.33 6.93 -5.92
N LEU A 50 -0.14 5.62 -5.83
CA LEU A 50 0.13 4.76 -6.96
C LEU A 50 -1.01 4.81 -8.00
N ALA A 51 -2.27 4.77 -7.55
CA ALA A 51 -3.42 4.91 -8.45
C ALA A 51 -3.44 6.27 -9.16
N THR A 52 -3.12 7.36 -8.45
CA THR A 52 -3.04 8.70 -9.07
C THR A 52 -1.91 8.79 -10.09
N THR A 53 -0.76 8.17 -9.83
CA THR A 53 0.37 8.13 -10.77
C THR A 53 -0.02 7.41 -12.06
N PHE A 54 -0.60 6.21 -11.97
CA PHE A 54 -1.06 5.48 -13.15
C PHE A 54 -2.09 6.26 -13.97
N ALA A 55 -3.05 6.89 -13.30
CA ALA A 55 -4.04 7.73 -13.98
C ALA A 55 -3.39 8.93 -14.70
N GLY A 56 -2.37 9.55 -14.09
CA GLY A 56 -1.60 10.64 -14.69
C GLY A 56 -0.79 10.21 -15.92
N GLU A 57 -0.35 8.96 -15.98
CA GLU A 57 0.33 8.37 -17.14
C GLU A 57 -0.64 8.00 -18.28
N GLY A 58 -1.95 8.08 -18.02
CA GLY A 58 -3.03 7.73 -18.95
C GLY A 58 -3.47 6.26 -18.84
N ASP A 59 -3.04 5.53 -17.80
CA ASP A 59 -3.52 4.19 -17.52
C ASP A 59 -4.90 4.25 -16.85
N VAL A 60 -5.87 3.55 -17.45
CA VAL A 60 -7.25 3.48 -16.97
C VAL A 60 -7.57 2.17 -16.23
N LYS A 61 -6.72 1.15 -16.36
CA LYS A 61 -6.93 -0.19 -15.78
C LYS A 61 -6.30 -0.32 -14.41
N SER A 62 -5.03 0.06 -14.28
CA SER A 62 -4.28 -0.10 -13.03
C SER A 62 -4.94 0.62 -11.83
N PRO A 63 -5.52 1.84 -11.98
CA PRO A 63 -6.27 2.46 -10.88
C PRO A 63 -7.48 1.64 -10.40
N MET A 64 -8.16 0.92 -11.30
CA MET A 64 -9.30 0.07 -10.95
C MET A 64 -8.88 -1.19 -10.17
N GLU A 65 -7.75 -1.80 -10.54
CA GLU A 65 -7.18 -2.94 -9.80
C GLU A 65 -6.74 -2.54 -8.39
N ILE A 66 -6.17 -1.34 -8.25
CA ILE A 66 -5.82 -0.77 -6.95
C ILE A 66 -7.09 -0.50 -6.13
N LEU A 67 -8.15 0.04 -6.74
CA LEU A 67 -9.42 0.26 -6.06
C LEU A 67 -10.01 -1.03 -5.49
N ASP A 68 -10.07 -2.10 -6.28
CA ASP A 68 -10.56 -3.41 -5.82
C ASP A 68 -9.73 -3.93 -4.64
N THR A 69 -8.40 -3.82 -4.71
CA THR A 69 -7.51 -4.20 -3.61
C THR A 69 -7.78 -3.39 -2.34
N MET A 70 -7.91 -2.07 -2.47
CA MET A 70 -8.21 -1.18 -1.34
C MET A 70 -9.59 -1.47 -0.73
N GLN A 71 -10.62 -1.75 -1.54
CA GLN A 71 -11.96 -2.10 -1.06
C GLN A 71 -11.95 -3.40 -0.25
N ARG A 72 -11.27 -4.44 -0.76
CA ARG A 72 -11.11 -5.72 -0.04
C ARG A 72 -10.36 -5.55 1.28
N LEU A 73 -9.27 -4.78 1.26
CA LEU A 73 -8.48 -4.51 2.45
C LEU A 73 -9.28 -3.71 3.49
N TYR A 74 -10.02 -2.68 3.06
CA TYR A 74 -10.86 -1.90 3.97
C TYR A 74 -11.94 -2.78 4.61
N ALA A 75 -12.63 -3.59 3.82
CA ALA A 75 -13.64 -4.53 4.32
C ALA A 75 -13.07 -5.51 5.35
N ALA A 76 -11.85 -6.02 5.13
CA ALA A 76 -11.17 -6.92 6.05
C ALA A 76 -10.74 -6.25 7.36
N LEU A 77 -10.43 -4.94 7.33
CA LEU A 77 -9.96 -4.18 8.50
C LEU A 77 -11.09 -3.55 9.34
N ILE A 78 -12.31 -3.38 8.80
CA ILE A 78 -13.47 -2.88 9.56
C ILE A 78 -13.73 -3.63 10.87
N PRO A 79 -13.77 -4.99 10.91
CA PRO A 79 -14.05 -5.71 12.15
C PRO A 79 -12.87 -5.74 13.13
N VAL A 80 -11.69 -5.27 12.72
CA VAL A 80 -10.48 -5.30 13.56
C VAL A 80 -10.55 -4.17 14.58
N ASP A 81 -10.71 -4.54 15.84
CA ASP A 81 -10.59 -3.62 16.98
C ASP A 81 -9.24 -3.84 17.69
N ILE A 82 -8.35 -2.86 17.55
CA ILE A 82 -7.12 -2.81 18.32
C ILE A 82 -7.18 -1.64 19.30
N ARG A 83 -6.76 -1.90 20.54
CA ARG A 83 -6.61 -0.87 21.60
C ARG A 83 -5.38 0.00 21.35
N HIS A 84 -5.32 0.64 20.20
CA HIS A 84 -4.24 1.55 19.81
C HIS A 84 -4.83 2.91 19.41
N ARG A 85 -4.36 3.99 20.05
CA ARG A 85 -4.93 5.34 19.91
C ARG A 85 -4.97 5.85 18.46
N GLU A 86 -4.00 5.44 17.64
CA GLU A 86 -3.88 5.89 16.25
C GLU A 86 -4.77 5.09 15.29
N TRP A 87 -5.28 3.92 15.69
CA TRP A 87 -5.98 3.00 14.78
C TRP A 87 -7.19 3.65 14.13
N LYS A 88 -8.05 4.27 14.95
CA LYS A 88 -9.25 4.95 14.46
C LYS A 88 -8.91 6.02 13.42
N LYS A 89 -7.90 6.85 13.70
CA LYS A 89 -7.43 7.91 12.79
C LYS A 89 -6.88 7.33 11.49
N LYS A 90 -6.17 6.20 11.55
CA LYS A 90 -5.65 5.50 10.37
C LYS A 90 -6.78 4.92 9.51
N MET A 91 -7.81 4.34 10.14
CA MET A 91 -8.99 3.85 9.42
C MET A 91 -9.82 4.99 8.78
N ASP A 92 -9.94 6.14 9.45
CA ASP A 92 -10.56 7.34 8.87
C ASP A 92 -9.75 7.85 7.66
N THR A 93 -8.42 7.87 7.77
CA THR A 93 -7.53 8.27 6.67
C THR A 93 -7.61 7.29 5.50
N PHE A 94 -7.63 5.98 5.78
CA PHE A 94 -7.80 4.95 4.76
C PHE A 94 -9.15 5.13 4.03
N LYS A 95 -10.25 5.34 4.74
CA LYS A 95 -11.55 5.62 4.12
C LYS A 95 -11.49 6.82 3.18
N ALA A 96 -10.85 7.91 3.59
CA ALA A 96 -10.69 9.09 2.75
C ALA A 96 -9.83 8.81 1.51
N SER A 97 -8.74 8.05 1.65
CA SER A 97 -7.91 7.61 0.52
C SER A 97 -8.68 6.72 -0.46
N LEU A 98 -9.46 5.77 0.05
CA LEU A 98 -10.31 4.90 -0.76
C LEU A 98 -11.32 5.71 -1.58
N GLN A 99 -12.02 6.66 -0.96
CA GLN A 99 -12.97 7.54 -1.65
C GLN A 99 -12.32 8.38 -2.75
N LYS A 100 -11.07 8.80 -2.57
CA LYS A 100 -10.32 9.53 -3.62
C LYS A 100 -10.06 8.65 -4.84
N VAL A 101 -9.59 7.41 -4.62
CA VAL A 101 -9.35 6.47 -5.72
C VAL A 101 -10.66 6.06 -6.40
N GLU A 102 -11.75 5.91 -5.64
CA GLU A 102 -13.06 5.60 -6.20
C GLU A 102 -13.58 6.71 -7.12
N ARG A 103 -13.47 7.99 -6.69
CA ARG A 103 -13.79 9.15 -7.52
C ARG A 103 -12.90 9.25 -8.76
N LEU A 104 -11.62 8.92 -8.62
CA LEU A 104 -10.68 8.88 -9.74
C LEU A 104 -11.13 7.84 -10.78
N CYS A 105 -11.41 6.61 -10.35
CA CYS A 105 -11.87 5.54 -11.22
C CYS A 105 -13.20 5.88 -11.89
N TYR A 106 -14.14 6.49 -11.17
CA TYR A 106 -15.39 6.97 -11.73
C TYR A 106 -15.18 7.98 -12.87
N LYS A 107 -14.31 8.99 -12.65
CA LYS A 107 -13.97 9.97 -13.69
C LYS A 107 -13.30 9.32 -14.90
N LEU A 108 -12.39 8.38 -14.68
CA LEU A 108 -11.74 7.62 -15.75
C LEU A 108 -12.75 6.80 -16.56
N HIS A 109 -13.68 6.14 -15.87
CA HIS A 109 -14.71 5.32 -16.50
C HIS A 109 -15.61 6.16 -17.42
N ILE A 110 -16.14 7.28 -16.94
CA ILE A 110 -16.99 8.17 -17.75
C ILE A 110 -16.22 8.73 -18.95
N LYS A 111 -15.04 9.30 -18.72
CA LYS A 111 -14.25 9.90 -19.81
C LYS A 111 -13.81 8.85 -20.84
N GLY A 112 -13.61 7.60 -20.44
CA GLY A 112 -13.31 6.48 -21.33
C GLY A 112 -14.49 6.03 -22.19
N GLN A 113 -15.73 6.33 -21.78
CA GLN A 113 -16.93 6.12 -22.60
C GLN A 113 -17.21 7.29 -23.55
N GLU A 114 -16.80 8.51 -23.18
CA GLU A 114 -17.08 9.73 -23.96
C GLU A 114 -16.01 10.07 -25.01
N TYR A 115 -14.73 9.75 -24.74
CA TYR A 115 -13.61 10.20 -25.56
C TYR A 115 -12.73 9.05 -26.09
N PRO A 116 -12.28 9.13 -27.35
CA PRO A 116 -11.27 8.22 -27.88
C PRO A 116 -9.98 8.21 -27.02
N PRO A 117 -9.25 7.09 -26.95
CA PRO A 117 -8.12 6.92 -26.03
C PRO A 117 -7.02 7.99 -26.12
N HIS A 118 -6.79 8.55 -27.31
CA HIS A 118 -5.76 9.57 -27.54
C HIS A 118 -6.12 10.95 -26.96
N ILE A 119 -7.41 11.29 -26.88
CA ILE A 119 -7.90 12.54 -26.28
C ILE A 119 -7.91 12.44 -24.75
N LEU A 120 -8.20 11.23 -24.24
CA LEU A 120 -8.28 10.95 -22.82
C LEU A 120 -6.97 11.28 -22.08
N LYS A 121 -5.81 10.94 -22.66
CA LYS A 121 -4.50 11.23 -22.06
C LYS A 121 -4.28 12.72 -21.83
N HIS A 122 -4.67 13.56 -22.78
CA HIS A 122 -4.56 15.02 -22.64
C HIS A 122 -5.52 15.60 -21.58
N LEU A 123 -6.74 15.06 -21.50
CA LEU A 123 -7.77 15.49 -20.52
C LEU A 123 -7.48 15.04 -19.09
N LEU A 124 -6.71 13.98 -18.90
CA LEU A 124 -6.29 13.49 -17.59
C LEU A 124 -5.11 14.28 -17.05
N ALA A 125 -4.12 14.60 -17.91
CA ALA A 125 -2.98 15.42 -17.53
C ALA A 125 -3.36 16.85 -17.09
N ALA A 126 -4.48 17.40 -17.60
CA ALA A 126 -4.95 18.75 -17.28
C ALA A 126 -5.81 18.84 -16.01
N GLY A 127 -6.24 17.71 -15.42
CA GLY A 127 -7.33 17.67 -14.44
C GLY A 127 -6.94 17.55 -12.96
N ASP A 128 -5.65 17.50 -12.62
CA ASP A 128 -5.19 17.14 -11.26
C ASP A 128 -5.02 18.33 -10.29
N SER A 129 -5.43 19.55 -10.65
CA SER A 129 -5.18 20.75 -9.83
C SER A 129 -6.30 21.12 -8.85
N GLY A 130 -7.35 20.32 -8.68
CA GLY A 130 -8.53 20.78 -7.92
C GLY A 130 -9.35 19.70 -7.21
N ASP A 131 -8.81 19.10 -6.15
CA ASP A 131 -9.65 18.62 -5.03
C ASP A 131 -8.85 18.63 -3.71
N ALA A 132 -8.59 19.84 -3.22
CA ALA A 132 -8.15 20.08 -1.84
C ALA A 132 -9.35 19.92 -0.89
N GLY A 133 -9.85 18.69 -0.74
CA GLY A 133 -10.82 18.33 0.30
C GLY A 133 -10.15 18.27 1.67
N GLY A 134 -10.25 19.36 2.42
CA GLY A 134 -9.59 19.59 3.70
C GLY A 134 -9.94 18.57 4.79
N GLY A 135 -8.89 18.01 5.41
CA GLY A 135 -8.94 17.31 6.69
C GLY A 135 -8.24 18.12 7.78
N GLY A 136 -8.76 19.32 8.06
CA GLY A 136 -8.29 20.16 9.17
C GLY A 136 -9.13 19.88 10.42
N GLY A 137 -8.66 18.99 11.28
CA GLY A 137 -9.36 18.61 12.51
C GLY A 137 -8.42 18.53 13.71
N SER A 138 -7.87 19.67 14.13
CA SER A 138 -7.29 19.82 15.47
C SER A 138 -7.14 21.29 15.87
N ARG A 139 -8.02 21.82 16.74
CA ARG A 139 -7.58 22.62 17.89
C ARG A 139 -8.68 22.87 18.92
N GLN A 140 -8.32 22.50 20.14
CA GLN A 140 -8.95 22.75 21.44
C GLN A 140 -9.13 24.24 21.73
N LYS A 141 -10.30 24.63 22.23
CA LYS A 141 -10.52 25.84 23.05
C LYS A 141 -11.63 25.57 24.07
N HIS A 142 -11.25 25.37 25.32
CA HIS A 142 -12.06 25.77 26.47
C HIS A 142 -11.11 26.23 27.58
N GLY A 143 -11.17 27.52 27.87
CA GLY A 143 -10.34 28.26 28.82
C GLY A 143 -10.60 29.73 28.56
N GLY A 144 -11.47 30.33 29.37
CA GLY A 144 -11.99 31.69 29.20
C GLY A 144 -12.97 31.99 30.32
N ASP A 145 -12.44 32.69 31.31
CA ASP A 145 -12.99 33.04 32.61
C ASP A 145 -14.35 33.75 32.53
N LYS A 146 -15.21 33.48 33.51
CA LYS A 146 -16.37 34.31 33.82
C LYS A 146 -16.08 35.06 35.11
N GLU A 147 -15.85 36.35 34.97
CA GLU A 147 -15.98 37.34 36.02
C GLU A 147 -16.99 38.37 35.49
N ALA A 148 -18.17 38.43 36.11
CA ALA A 148 -19.10 39.56 36.08
C ALA A 148 -20.21 39.31 37.11
N ASP A 149 -20.28 40.26 38.05
CA ASP A 149 -21.23 40.51 39.14
C ASP A 149 -21.17 39.63 40.41
#